data_AF-A0A4R5U9D0-F1
#
_entry.id   AF-A0A4R5U9D0-F1
#
_cell.length_a   1.000
_cell.length_b   1.000
_cell.length_c   1.000
_cell.angle_alpha   90.00
_cell.angle_beta   90.00
_cell.angle_gamma   90.00
#
_symmetry.space_group_name_H-M   'P 1'
#
loop_
_entity.id
_entity.type
_entity.pdbx_description
1 polymer ?
#
loop_
_entity_poly.entity_id
_entity_poly.type
_entity_poly.pdbx_seq_one_letter_code
_entity_poly.pdbx_strand_id
1 'polypeptide(L)'
;MLPETDKDASKTKFMNAVKLVECAPYAAALREIVKPVKSGMSWPEALETILSGLAVYDLTYEKVRDVKLGARECPDDDVRAEFIDRLEAWQFQHLQKFKGQAREDAIANIGRRGYGHDDFDRLVFVWPHLKDDGEFLDRALQHTLMSSGSDFHECLRDLALLNGSLASLRVVMESASIKGLLFSPWMVELINAWQGNILWAQLMLALLSEDHRARGTEAIRALADVVLQLPMAGFKSSGLSLERLSGASRKAWRGHFAELAAKDRELGEAATEALLWFAADSEDRFVQLAVIQADPAIGDKSLERSRHPSPRVRLRARSAVEMIEGRPDPVYEMLAAFGPSRPRITSRRESRTWLGNAGVEQILVGAFSQAAETLADEVRSTASAGEETLVAKLFERLKNYSEQATRYGRDFARELDLPEFADVALDHRFVGKKEEGAEGLVEGASFSTDVTLILKASKNGKTFAERAVFIQAKRMFRGANAAGEYYEVDMKQLRDLVKQPSSFLLFVGPRTGGVTMPVIPARLFEERFDNGSNTKRPPIGTVAANGRNLAEWLVDDVIGLWTGESDSAAVEKARRGGGDTATLLVELSVTLKRVETED
;
A
#
# COMPACT_ATOMS: atom_id res chain seq x y z
N MET A 1 3.27 -83.25 29.18
CA MET A 1 2.65 -83.17 27.84
C MET A 1 2.50 -81.71 27.51
N LEU A 2 3.51 -81.15 26.85
CA LEU A 2 3.49 -79.79 26.29
C LEU A 2 2.98 -79.90 24.85
N PRO A 3 2.12 -78.98 24.37
CA PRO A 3 1.59 -79.06 23.01
C PRO A 3 2.62 -78.55 22.00
N GLU A 4 2.77 -79.31 20.92
CA GLU A 4 3.56 -78.97 19.74
C GLU A 4 3.09 -77.65 19.13
N THR A 5 4.03 -76.71 19.06
CA THR A 5 3.89 -75.40 18.46
C THR A 5 3.77 -75.50 16.94
N ASP A 6 2.64 -74.99 16.47
CA ASP A 6 2.32 -74.33 15.20
C ASP A 6 3.50 -73.98 14.26
N LYS A 7 4.06 -75.01 13.60
CA LYS A 7 5.05 -74.84 12.52
C LYS A 7 4.40 -74.62 11.15
N ASP A 8 3.10 -74.91 11.01
CA ASP A 8 2.41 -74.82 9.72
C ASP A 8 1.83 -73.42 9.44
N ALA A 9 1.36 -72.67 10.45
CA ALA A 9 0.89 -71.30 10.22
C ALA A 9 2.01 -70.34 9.78
N SER A 10 3.23 -70.54 10.26
CA SER A 10 4.41 -69.76 9.85
C SER A 10 4.84 -70.08 8.41
N LYS A 11 4.65 -71.33 7.97
CA LYS A 11 5.02 -71.80 6.63
C LYS A 11 4.03 -71.32 5.57
N THR A 12 2.74 -71.22 5.91
CA THR A 12 1.70 -70.67 5.03
C THR A 12 1.79 -69.15 4.90
N LYS A 13 2.14 -68.42 5.98
CA LYS A 13 2.46 -66.98 5.90
C LYS A 13 3.71 -66.72 5.06
N PHE A 14 4.74 -67.55 5.18
CA PHE A 14 5.97 -67.47 4.39
C PHE A 14 5.72 -67.77 2.90
N MET A 15 4.95 -68.81 2.56
CA MET A 15 4.57 -69.13 1.18
C MET A 15 3.69 -68.06 0.52
N ASN A 16 2.84 -67.38 1.29
CA ASN A 16 2.04 -66.27 0.78
C ASN A 16 2.88 -64.99 0.58
N ALA A 17 3.91 -64.76 1.41
CA ALA A 17 4.90 -63.69 1.19
C ALA A 17 5.78 -63.96 -0.05
N VAL A 18 6.16 -65.23 -0.29
CA VAL A 18 6.91 -65.62 -1.51
C VAL A 18 6.08 -65.48 -2.78
N LYS A 19 4.76 -65.72 -2.73
CA LYS A 19 3.85 -65.43 -3.86
C LYS A 19 3.62 -63.95 -4.12
N LEU A 20 3.74 -63.08 -3.10
CA LEU A 20 3.69 -61.62 -3.26
C LEU A 20 4.93 -61.10 -4.01
N VAL A 21 6.10 -61.69 -3.78
CA VAL A 21 7.35 -61.40 -4.52
C VAL A 21 7.27 -61.80 -6.00
N GLU A 22 6.34 -62.68 -6.40
CA GLU A 22 6.14 -63.05 -7.81
C GLU A 22 5.27 -62.04 -8.60
N CYS A 23 4.56 -61.13 -7.93
CA CYS A 23 3.62 -60.22 -8.57
C CYS A 23 4.05 -58.75 -8.60
N ALA A 24 5.17 -58.38 -7.99
CA ALA A 24 5.67 -57.00 -7.97
C ALA A 24 6.58 -56.71 -9.18
N PRO A 25 6.41 -55.58 -9.90
CA PRO A 25 7.24 -55.23 -11.06
C PRO A 25 8.74 -55.05 -10.73
N TYR A 26 9.11 -54.91 -9.45
CA TYR A 26 10.48 -54.69 -8.98
C TYR A 26 11.24 -55.97 -8.58
N ALA A 27 10.57 -57.13 -8.54
CA ALA A 27 11.20 -58.41 -8.21
C ALA A 27 12.20 -58.91 -9.27
N ALA A 28 12.11 -58.41 -10.51
CA ALA A 28 13.00 -58.80 -11.61
C ALA A 28 14.44 -58.25 -11.45
N ALA A 29 14.62 -57.04 -10.92
CA ALA A 29 15.93 -56.43 -10.70
C ALA A 29 16.68 -57.09 -9.53
N LEU A 30 15.96 -57.45 -8.46
CA LEU A 30 16.47 -58.29 -7.38
C LEU A 30 16.90 -59.68 -7.91
N ARG A 31 16.18 -60.27 -8.86
CA ARG A 31 16.59 -61.54 -9.50
C ARG A 31 17.87 -61.43 -10.35
N GLU A 32 18.11 -60.30 -11.01
CA GLU A 32 19.32 -60.09 -11.82
C GLU A 32 20.59 -59.88 -10.97
N ILE A 33 20.49 -59.11 -9.89
CA ILE A 33 21.60 -58.87 -8.96
C ILE A 33 21.86 -60.12 -8.14
N VAL A 34 20.78 -60.84 -7.80
CA VAL A 34 20.85 -62.06 -7.01
C VAL A 34 20.68 -63.31 -7.90
N LYS A 35 21.52 -63.42 -8.93
CA LYS A 35 21.66 -64.66 -9.71
C LYS A 35 22.01 -65.92 -8.89
N PRO A 36 22.41 -65.88 -7.59
CA PRO A 36 22.47 -67.09 -6.77
C PRO A 36 21.28 -67.29 -5.81
N VAL A 37 20.11 -66.63 -5.95
CA VAL A 37 18.93 -67.02 -5.13
C VAL A 37 18.42 -68.38 -5.59
N LYS A 38 18.84 -69.43 -4.89
CA LYS A 38 18.17 -70.73 -4.95
C LYS A 38 16.70 -70.55 -4.52
N SER A 39 15.79 -71.21 -5.22
CA SER A 39 14.39 -71.31 -4.78
C SER A 39 14.33 -71.78 -3.32
N GLY A 40 13.74 -70.97 -2.44
CA GLY A 40 13.59 -71.28 -1.00
C GLY A 40 14.43 -70.44 -0.03
N MET A 41 15.18 -69.45 -0.51
CA MET A 41 15.93 -68.51 0.34
C MET A 41 15.00 -67.59 1.14
N SER A 42 15.32 -67.36 2.41
CA SER A 42 14.64 -66.38 3.27
C SER A 42 15.10 -64.95 2.98
N TRP A 43 14.28 -63.95 3.31
CA TRP A 43 14.64 -62.54 3.17
C TRP A 43 16.01 -62.18 3.78
N PRO A 44 16.34 -62.62 5.02
CA PRO A 44 17.67 -62.39 5.59
C PRO A 44 18.82 -62.90 4.73
N GLU A 45 18.72 -64.12 4.20
CA GLU A 45 19.76 -64.74 3.37
C GLU A 45 19.93 -64.04 2.01
N ALA A 46 18.82 -63.59 1.41
CA ALA A 46 18.85 -62.84 0.15
C ALA A 46 19.51 -61.46 0.34
N LEU A 47 19.19 -60.78 1.44
CA LEU A 47 19.72 -59.47 1.76
C LEU A 47 21.21 -59.56 2.15
N GLU A 48 21.63 -60.55 2.93
CA GLU A 48 23.04 -60.79 3.25
C GLU A 48 23.88 -61.11 2.00
N THR A 49 23.31 -61.83 1.04
CA THR A 49 23.95 -62.10 -0.25
C THR A 49 24.15 -60.83 -1.08
N ILE A 50 23.13 -59.96 -1.14
CA ILE A 50 23.23 -58.65 -1.80
C ILE A 50 24.31 -57.80 -1.14
N LEU A 51 24.25 -57.68 0.20
CA LEU A 51 25.17 -56.87 0.99
C LEU A 51 26.63 -57.35 0.85
N SER A 52 26.86 -58.66 0.86
CA SER A 52 28.19 -59.25 0.67
C SER A 52 28.75 -58.99 -0.74
N GLY A 53 27.87 -58.84 -1.72
CA GLY A 53 28.23 -58.51 -3.10
C GLY A 53 28.40 -57.01 -3.37
N LEU A 54 27.89 -56.11 -2.53
CA LEU A 54 27.95 -54.65 -2.74
C LEU A 54 29.39 -54.11 -2.88
N ALA A 55 30.39 -54.79 -2.30
CA ALA A 55 31.80 -54.43 -2.44
C ALA A 55 32.38 -54.74 -3.84
N VAL A 56 31.71 -55.61 -4.60
CA VAL A 56 32.17 -56.12 -5.91
C VAL A 56 31.28 -55.64 -7.06
N TYR A 57 30.01 -55.31 -6.77
CA TYR A 57 29.05 -54.89 -7.79
C TYR A 57 29.15 -53.40 -8.12
N ASP A 58 29.37 -53.09 -9.41
CA ASP A 58 29.15 -51.75 -9.94
C ASP A 58 27.67 -51.55 -10.26
N LEU A 59 26.88 -51.19 -9.24
CA LEU A 59 25.44 -50.99 -9.43
C LEU A 59 25.16 -49.72 -10.26
N THR A 60 24.12 -49.79 -11.10
CA THR A 60 23.57 -48.64 -11.84
C THR A 60 22.51 -47.93 -11.01
N TYR A 61 22.18 -46.69 -11.38
CA TYR A 61 21.15 -45.88 -10.73
C TYR A 61 19.80 -46.62 -10.59
N GLU A 62 19.33 -47.22 -11.69
CA GLU A 62 18.07 -47.98 -11.73
C GLU A 62 18.11 -49.22 -10.82
N LYS A 63 19.23 -49.93 -10.80
CA LYS A 63 19.42 -51.13 -9.97
C LYS A 63 19.37 -50.80 -8.49
N VAL A 64 20.01 -49.71 -8.08
CA VAL A 64 19.96 -49.22 -6.69
C VAL A 64 18.53 -48.84 -6.30
N ARG A 65 17.82 -48.14 -7.19
CA ARG A 65 16.41 -47.78 -7.00
C ARG A 65 15.53 -49.00 -6.80
N ASP A 66 15.61 -49.97 -7.71
CA ASP A 66 14.72 -51.13 -7.69
C ASP A 66 14.99 -52.05 -6.50
N VAL A 67 16.28 -52.23 -6.10
CA VAL A 67 16.65 -52.98 -4.90
C VAL A 67 16.09 -52.32 -3.63
N LYS A 68 16.22 -51.00 -3.51
CA LYS A 68 15.76 -50.28 -2.32
C LYS A 68 14.25 -50.23 -2.23
N LEU A 69 13.54 -50.07 -3.36
CA LEU A 69 12.08 -50.18 -3.41
C LEU A 69 11.60 -51.60 -3.09
N GLY A 70 12.25 -52.62 -3.63
CA GLY A 70 11.92 -54.03 -3.33
C GLY A 70 12.12 -54.38 -1.86
N ALA A 71 13.09 -53.77 -1.18
CA ALA A 71 13.30 -53.94 0.26
C ALA A 71 12.14 -53.42 1.12
N ARG A 72 11.32 -52.47 0.63
CA ARG A 72 10.10 -52.03 1.34
C ARG A 72 9.06 -53.15 1.48
N GLU A 73 9.11 -54.15 0.60
CA GLU A 73 8.20 -55.30 0.63
C GLU A 73 8.63 -56.37 1.64
N CYS A 74 9.78 -56.19 2.31
CA CYS A 74 10.25 -57.10 3.35
C CYS A 74 9.31 -57.02 4.58
N PRO A 75 8.69 -58.14 5.01
CA PRO A 75 7.73 -58.17 6.11
C PRO A 75 8.39 -58.16 7.50
N ASP A 76 9.71 -58.34 7.57
CA ASP A 76 10.48 -58.29 8.82
C ASP A 76 11.11 -56.90 8.98
N ASP A 77 10.66 -56.15 9.98
CA ASP A 77 11.02 -54.76 10.17
C ASP A 77 12.50 -54.57 10.57
N ASP A 78 13.05 -55.48 11.39
CA ASP A 78 14.42 -55.40 11.87
C ASP A 78 15.41 -55.69 10.73
N VAL A 79 15.10 -56.74 9.95
CA VAL A 79 15.89 -57.14 8.79
C VAL A 79 15.83 -56.08 7.69
N ARG A 80 14.65 -55.48 7.48
CA ARG A 80 14.47 -54.38 6.53
C ARG A 80 15.29 -53.17 6.94
N ALA A 81 15.25 -52.78 8.22
CA ALA A 81 16.00 -51.63 8.73
C ALA A 81 17.51 -51.83 8.55
N GLU A 82 18.05 -52.97 8.99
CA GLU A 82 19.49 -53.27 8.87
C GLU A 82 19.96 -53.27 7.40
N PHE A 83 19.14 -53.81 6.49
CA PHE A 83 19.47 -53.80 5.07
C PHE A 83 19.49 -52.39 4.49
N ILE A 84 18.48 -51.58 4.79
CA ILE A 84 18.39 -50.19 4.33
C ILE A 84 19.59 -49.39 4.84
N ASP A 85 19.93 -49.50 6.12
CA ASP A 85 21.07 -48.79 6.73
C ASP A 85 22.39 -49.11 6.02
N ARG A 86 22.66 -50.39 5.76
CA ARG A 86 23.88 -50.82 5.07
C ARG A 86 23.90 -50.40 3.60
N LEU A 87 22.76 -50.46 2.91
CA LEU A 87 22.63 -50.00 1.53
C LEU A 87 22.82 -48.48 1.44
N GLU A 88 22.31 -47.72 2.41
CA GLU A 88 22.50 -46.27 2.50
C GLU A 88 23.96 -45.89 2.78
N ALA A 89 24.63 -46.62 3.67
CA ALA A 89 26.06 -46.44 3.92
C ALA A 89 26.88 -46.66 2.63
N TRP A 90 26.54 -47.68 1.83
CA TRP A 90 27.15 -47.92 0.52
C TRP A 90 26.81 -46.82 -0.50
N GLN A 91 25.55 -46.40 -0.58
CA GLN A 91 25.09 -45.31 -1.45
C GLN A 91 25.85 -44.02 -1.16
N PHE A 92 26.05 -43.71 0.13
CA PHE A 92 26.77 -42.52 0.56
C PHE A 92 28.22 -42.51 0.07
N GLN A 93 28.92 -43.65 0.12
CA GLN A 93 30.28 -43.80 -0.40
C GLN A 93 30.37 -43.61 -1.92
N HIS A 94 29.30 -43.95 -2.65
CA HIS A 94 29.24 -43.88 -4.11
C HIS A 94 28.39 -42.71 -4.63
N LEU A 95 28.03 -41.76 -3.76
CA LEU A 95 27.03 -40.74 -4.02
C LEU A 95 27.34 -39.91 -5.28
N GLN A 96 28.61 -39.56 -5.50
CA GLN A 96 29.03 -38.75 -6.65
C GLN A 96 28.66 -39.39 -8.00
N LYS A 97 28.56 -40.72 -8.07
CA LYS A 97 28.15 -41.45 -9.28
C LYS A 97 26.67 -41.23 -9.62
N PHE A 98 25.81 -41.11 -8.62
CA PHE A 98 24.35 -41.08 -8.79
C PHE A 98 23.74 -39.69 -8.63
N LYS A 99 24.45 -38.78 -7.98
CA LYS A 99 23.94 -37.46 -7.57
C LYS A 99 23.31 -36.65 -8.70
N GLY A 100 23.95 -36.61 -9.88
CA GLY A 100 23.41 -35.89 -11.05
C GLY A 100 22.08 -36.48 -11.53
N GLN A 101 22.04 -37.80 -11.71
CA GLN A 101 20.86 -38.51 -12.19
C GLN A 101 19.71 -38.49 -11.17
N ALA A 102 20.01 -38.64 -9.87
CA ALA A 102 19.03 -38.53 -8.79
C ALA A 102 18.35 -37.17 -8.78
N ARG A 103 19.12 -36.08 -8.98
CA ARG A 103 18.58 -34.72 -9.06
C ARG A 103 17.69 -34.52 -10.29
N GLU A 104 18.13 -34.98 -11.46
CA GLU A 104 17.35 -34.85 -12.69
C GLU A 104 16.03 -35.61 -12.62
N ASP A 105 16.07 -36.85 -12.13
CA ASP A 105 14.89 -37.68 -11.93
C ASP A 105 13.94 -37.05 -10.88
N ALA A 106 14.47 -36.56 -9.77
CA ALA A 106 13.69 -35.89 -8.73
C ALA A 106 13.02 -34.60 -9.25
N ILE A 107 13.72 -33.75 -10.01
CA ILE A 107 13.13 -32.56 -10.64
C ILE A 107 12.08 -32.94 -11.69
N ALA A 108 12.26 -34.02 -12.44
CA ALA A 108 11.29 -34.46 -13.43
C ALA A 108 9.98 -34.97 -12.81
N ASN A 109 10.00 -35.39 -11.54
CA ASN A 109 8.85 -35.98 -10.85
C ASN A 109 8.18 -35.04 -9.85
N ILE A 110 8.78 -33.91 -9.48
CA ILE A 110 8.18 -32.95 -8.55
C ILE A 110 6.88 -32.36 -9.15
N GLY A 111 5.81 -32.38 -8.37
CA GLY A 111 4.49 -31.90 -8.78
C GLY A 111 3.78 -32.74 -9.84
N ARG A 112 4.34 -33.90 -10.24
CA ARG A 112 3.70 -34.81 -11.20
C ARG A 112 2.90 -35.89 -10.50
N ARG A 113 1.74 -36.23 -11.06
CA ARG A 113 1.02 -37.47 -10.75
C ARG A 113 0.94 -38.37 -11.98
N GLY A 114 1.57 -39.54 -11.89
CA GLY A 114 1.24 -40.69 -12.72
C GLY A 114 0.06 -41.48 -12.15
N TYR A 115 -0.29 -42.61 -12.77
CA TYR A 115 -1.32 -43.55 -12.30
C TYR A 115 -0.93 -44.34 -11.04
N GLY A 116 0.11 -43.92 -10.32
CA GLY A 116 0.45 -44.35 -8.97
C GLY A 116 0.72 -43.11 -8.13
N HIS A 117 0.00 -42.95 -7.03
CA HIS A 117 0.33 -41.93 -6.04
C HIS A 117 1.74 -42.22 -5.47
N ASP A 118 2.54 -41.17 -5.23
CA ASP A 118 3.79 -41.17 -4.45
C ASP A 118 5.13 -41.39 -5.21
N ASP A 119 5.25 -41.01 -6.48
CA ASP A 119 6.52 -41.16 -7.24
C ASP A 119 7.68 -40.33 -6.65
N PHE A 120 7.43 -39.11 -6.16
CA PHE A 120 8.46 -38.28 -5.54
C PHE A 120 8.86 -38.74 -4.13
N ASP A 121 7.90 -39.12 -3.28
CA ASP A 121 8.19 -39.71 -1.96
C ASP A 121 9.02 -41.00 -2.08
N ARG A 122 8.71 -41.84 -3.08
CA ARG A 122 9.53 -43.01 -3.41
C ARG A 122 10.95 -42.63 -3.80
N LEU A 123 11.14 -41.57 -4.58
CA LEU A 123 12.47 -41.08 -4.94
C LEU A 123 13.23 -40.54 -3.73
N VAL A 124 12.57 -39.80 -2.85
CA VAL A 124 13.17 -39.31 -1.59
C VAL A 124 13.53 -40.47 -0.66
N PHE A 125 12.70 -41.52 -0.59
CA PHE A 125 13.03 -42.75 0.14
C PHE A 125 14.25 -43.46 -0.47
N VAL A 126 14.31 -43.58 -1.80
CA VAL A 126 15.44 -44.23 -2.47
C VAL A 126 16.73 -43.42 -2.31
N TRP A 127 16.62 -42.09 -2.35
CA TRP A 127 17.73 -41.15 -2.31
C TRP A 127 17.57 -40.12 -1.17
N PRO A 128 17.76 -40.51 0.10
CA PRO A 128 17.51 -39.65 1.25
C PRO A 128 18.36 -38.38 1.29
N HIS A 129 19.56 -38.42 0.71
CA HIS A 129 20.47 -37.29 0.60
C HIS A 129 19.87 -36.10 -0.16
N LEU A 130 18.83 -36.31 -0.98
CA LEU A 130 18.11 -35.22 -1.65
C LEU A 130 17.42 -34.28 -0.65
N LYS A 131 17.06 -34.75 0.55
CA LYS A 131 16.42 -33.93 1.59
C LYS A 131 17.31 -32.76 2.02
N ASP A 132 18.63 -33.00 2.07
CA ASP A 132 19.64 -32.05 2.56
C ASP A 132 20.47 -31.43 1.40
N ASP A 133 20.12 -31.72 0.15
CA ASP A 133 20.85 -31.22 -1.01
C ASP A 133 20.36 -29.81 -1.39
N GLY A 134 21.11 -28.79 -0.95
CA GLY A 134 20.76 -27.38 -1.19
C GLY A 134 20.64 -27.00 -2.67
N GLU A 135 21.47 -27.57 -3.55
CA GLU A 135 21.41 -27.27 -5.00
C GLU A 135 20.17 -27.90 -5.63
N PHE A 136 19.76 -29.07 -5.14
CA PHE A 136 18.50 -29.68 -5.55
C PHE A 136 17.32 -28.86 -5.04
N LEU A 137 17.32 -28.43 -3.78
CA LEU A 137 16.28 -27.60 -3.20
C LEU A 137 16.10 -26.30 -4.01
N ASP A 138 17.19 -25.63 -4.39
CA ASP A 138 17.13 -24.42 -5.20
C ASP A 138 16.46 -24.66 -6.57
N ARG A 139 16.78 -25.79 -7.23
CA ARG A 139 16.14 -26.18 -8.49
C ARG A 139 14.67 -26.56 -8.30
N ALA A 140 14.34 -27.25 -7.22
CA ALA A 140 12.97 -27.65 -6.87
C ALA A 140 12.10 -26.42 -6.56
N LEU A 141 12.65 -25.44 -5.85
CA LEU A 141 12.02 -24.13 -5.61
C LEU A 141 11.78 -23.40 -6.93
N GLN A 142 12.79 -23.28 -7.79
CA GLN A 142 12.62 -22.64 -9.11
C GLN A 142 11.53 -23.32 -9.94
N HIS A 143 11.53 -24.66 -9.98
CA HIS A 143 10.48 -25.40 -10.68
C HIS A 143 9.10 -25.10 -10.11
N THR A 144 8.94 -25.19 -8.79
CA THR A 144 7.68 -24.93 -8.07
C THR A 144 7.16 -23.52 -8.34
N LEU A 145 8.03 -22.50 -8.29
CA LEU A 145 7.63 -21.10 -8.50
C LEU A 145 7.08 -20.87 -9.92
N MET A 146 7.60 -21.60 -10.91
CA MET A 146 7.19 -21.53 -12.32
C MET A 146 5.93 -22.36 -12.61
N SER A 147 5.52 -23.25 -11.71
CA SER A 147 4.36 -24.13 -11.90
C SER A 147 3.02 -23.38 -11.90
N SER A 148 2.04 -23.90 -12.63
CA SER A 148 0.67 -23.37 -12.67
C SER A 148 -0.08 -23.64 -11.35
N GLY A 149 -1.27 -23.05 -11.14
CA GLY A 149 -1.98 -23.13 -9.86
C GLY A 149 -2.29 -24.55 -9.36
N SER A 150 -2.72 -25.46 -10.24
CA SER A 150 -2.99 -26.86 -9.87
C SER A 150 -1.70 -27.63 -9.56
N ASP A 151 -0.64 -27.40 -10.33
CA ASP A 151 0.63 -28.09 -10.20
C ASP A 151 1.43 -27.57 -9.00
N PHE A 152 1.24 -26.29 -8.64
CA PHE A 152 1.85 -25.66 -7.49
C PHE A 152 1.45 -26.34 -6.19
N HIS A 153 0.18 -26.74 -6.07
CA HIS A 153 -0.34 -27.44 -4.90
C HIS A 153 0.36 -28.79 -4.68
N GLU A 154 0.58 -29.55 -5.75
CA GLU A 154 1.33 -30.82 -5.68
C GLU A 154 2.81 -30.57 -5.40
N CYS A 155 3.39 -29.52 -5.98
CA CYS A 155 4.77 -29.13 -5.67
C CYS A 155 4.95 -28.76 -4.19
N LEU A 156 4.00 -28.08 -3.55
CA LEU A 156 4.07 -27.75 -2.12
C LEU A 156 4.13 -29.01 -1.24
N ARG A 157 3.33 -30.03 -1.58
CA ARG A 157 3.35 -31.33 -0.91
C ARG A 157 4.71 -31.99 -1.03
N ASP A 158 5.26 -32.05 -2.24
CA ASP A 158 6.56 -32.68 -2.48
C ASP A 158 7.71 -31.92 -1.79
N LEU A 159 7.66 -30.58 -1.77
CA LEU A 159 8.63 -29.75 -1.05
C LEU A 159 8.62 -30.02 0.46
N ALA A 160 7.48 -30.37 1.05
CA ALA A 160 7.38 -30.69 2.48
C ALA A 160 8.18 -31.94 2.88
N LEU A 161 8.57 -32.78 1.91
CA LEU A 161 9.44 -33.95 2.13
C LEU A 161 10.93 -33.61 2.20
N LEU A 162 11.30 -32.37 1.82
CA LEU A 162 12.68 -31.85 1.83
C LEU A 162 12.92 -31.00 3.08
N ASN A 163 14.19 -30.68 3.36
CA ASN A 163 14.56 -29.74 4.42
C ASN A 163 14.79 -28.35 3.81
N GLY A 164 14.00 -27.37 4.24
CA GLY A 164 14.13 -25.99 3.77
C GLY A 164 14.40 -24.98 4.88
N SER A 165 14.98 -23.86 4.48
CA SER A 165 15.28 -22.74 5.38
C SER A 165 14.09 -21.79 5.52
N LEU A 166 14.10 -20.94 6.56
CA LEU A 166 13.15 -19.83 6.69
C LEU A 166 13.16 -18.89 5.47
N ALA A 167 14.33 -18.64 4.87
CA ALA A 167 14.44 -17.81 3.67
C ALA A 167 13.70 -18.45 2.48
N SER A 168 13.88 -19.76 2.27
CA SER A 168 13.17 -20.53 1.26
C SER A 168 11.66 -20.51 1.49
N LEU A 169 11.23 -20.66 2.75
CA LEU A 169 9.81 -20.64 3.12
C LEU A 169 9.15 -19.30 2.79
N ARG A 170 9.83 -18.18 3.07
CA ARG A 170 9.33 -16.85 2.73
C ARG A 170 9.11 -16.68 1.22
N VAL A 171 10.00 -17.24 0.39
CA VAL A 171 9.87 -17.20 -1.07
C VAL A 171 8.65 -17.99 -1.54
N VAL A 172 8.45 -19.19 -0.99
CA VAL A 172 7.29 -20.04 -1.32
C VAL A 172 5.98 -19.38 -0.88
N MET A 173 5.94 -18.81 0.32
CA MET A 173 4.76 -18.11 0.85
C MET A 173 4.37 -16.90 -0.01
N GLU A 174 5.33 -16.12 -0.50
CA GLU A 174 5.03 -15.00 -1.41
C GLU A 174 4.39 -15.49 -2.70
N SER A 175 4.94 -16.56 -3.30
CA SER A 175 4.37 -17.15 -4.52
C SER A 175 2.96 -17.73 -4.27
N ALA A 176 2.76 -18.39 -3.13
CA ALA A 176 1.46 -18.91 -2.72
C ALA A 176 0.45 -17.78 -2.52
N SER A 177 0.85 -16.66 -1.93
CA SER A 177 0.01 -15.47 -1.77
C SER A 177 -0.44 -14.92 -3.12
N ILE A 178 0.47 -14.75 -4.08
CA ILE A 178 0.16 -14.26 -5.44
C ILE A 178 -0.81 -15.21 -6.17
N LYS A 179 -0.64 -16.52 -5.98
CA LYS A 179 -1.49 -17.55 -6.60
C LYS A 179 -2.80 -17.80 -5.84
N GLY A 180 -3.05 -17.13 -4.71
CA GLY A 180 -4.25 -17.32 -3.88
C GLY A 180 -4.29 -18.66 -3.13
N LEU A 181 -3.13 -19.28 -2.91
CA LEU A 181 -2.98 -20.62 -2.30
C LEU A 181 -2.35 -20.58 -0.90
N LEU A 182 -2.20 -19.39 -0.30
CA LEU A 182 -1.58 -19.22 1.02
C LEU A 182 -2.28 -20.03 2.12
N PHE A 183 -3.59 -20.25 2.01
CA PHE A 183 -4.42 -21.01 2.95
C PHE A 183 -4.55 -22.50 2.61
N SER A 184 -3.76 -23.00 1.65
CA SER A 184 -3.76 -24.42 1.33
C SER A 184 -3.27 -25.24 2.53
N PRO A 185 -3.88 -26.41 2.81
CA PRO A 185 -3.37 -27.35 3.82
C PRO A 185 -1.89 -27.69 3.61
N TRP A 186 -1.42 -27.78 2.37
CA TRP A 186 -0.02 -28.09 2.08
C TRP A 186 0.94 -26.95 2.40
N MET A 187 0.46 -25.70 2.39
CA MET A 187 1.27 -24.57 2.88
C MET A 187 1.49 -24.69 4.39
N VAL A 188 0.44 -25.08 5.13
CA VAL A 188 0.51 -25.34 6.57
C VAL A 188 1.45 -26.50 6.87
N GLU A 189 1.33 -27.61 6.13
CA GLU A 189 2.24 -28.75 6.26
C GLU A 189 3.69 -28.39 5.94
N LEU A 190 3.94 -27.63 4.87
CA LEU A 190 5.28 -27.18 4.49
C LEU A 190 5.93 -26.32 5.58
N ILE A 191 5.19 -25.33 6.11
CA ILE A 191 5.69 -24.47 7.20
C ILE A 191 6.05 -25.32 8.42
N ASN A 192 5.17 -26.26 8.78
CA ASN A 192 5.37 -27.13 9.92
C ASN A 192 6.57 -28.08 9.73
N ALA A 193 6.71 -28.67 8.54
CA ALA A 193 7.80 -29.59 8.20
C ALA A 193 9.17 -28.91 8.23
N TRP A 194 9.30 -27.72 7.66
CA TRP A 194 10.58 -27.04 7.54
C TRP A 194 10.98 -26.31 8.82
N GLN A 195 10.05 -25.60 9.45
CA GLN A 195 10.35 -24.62 10.49
C GLN A 195 9.35 -24.66 11.66
N GLY A 196 8.50 -25.67 11.82
CA GLY A 196 7.40 -25.67 12.80
C GLY A 196 7.79 -25.43 14.28
N ASN A 197 9.07 -25.59 14.62
CA ASN A 197 9.57 -25.40 15.98
C ASN A 197 9.97 -23.96 16.33
N ILE A 198 10.11 -23.05 15.35
CA ILE A 198 10.49 -21.65 15.64
C ILE A 198 9.25 -20.76 15.84
N LEU A 199 9.37 -19.72 16.66
CA LEU A 199 8.26 -18.84 17.03
C LEU A 199 7.62 -18.17 15.81
N TRP A 200 8.44 -17.79 14.82
CA TRP A 200 7.96 -17.24 13.55
C TRP A 200 6.99 -18.19 12.85
N ALA A 201 7.35 -19.46 12.70
CA ALA A 201 6.53 -20.44 11.99
C ALA A 201 5.26 -20.75 12.77
N GLN A 202 5.34 -20.86 14.10
CA GLN A 202 4.19 -21.08 14.96
C GLN A 202 3.17 -19.93 14.86
N LEU A 203 3.63 -18.67 14.77
CA LEU A 203 2.75 -17.53 14.53
C LEU A 203 2.11 -17.59 13.13
N MET A 204 2.88 -17.86 12.08
CA MET A 204 2.33 -17.98 10.73
C MET A 204 1.30 -19.12 10.63
N LEU A 205 1.56 -20.26 11.24
CA LEU A 205 0.61 -21.38 11.34
C LEU A 205 -0.66 -20.95 12.08
N ALA A 206 -0.55 -20.19 13.18
CA ALA A 206 -1.70 -19.68 13.93
C ALA A 206 -2.53 -18.65 13.13
N LEU A 207 -1.91 -17.87 12.25
CA LEU A 207 -2.61 -16.97 11.34
C LEU A 207 -3.37 -17.76 10.25
N LEU A 208 -2.75 -18.78 9.68
CA LEU A 208 -3.27 -19.54 8.53
C LEU A 208 -4.25 -20.68 8.92
N SER A 209 -4.18 -21.19 10.16
CA SER A 209 -4.95 -22.36 10.60
C SER A 209 -5.49 -22.17 12.02
N GLU A 210 -6.81 -22.30 12.18
CA GLU A 210 -7.48 -22.24 13.48
C GLU A 210 -7.00 -23.34 14.44
N ASP A 211 -6.75 -24.55 13.94
CA ASP A 211 -6.24 -25.68 14.74
C ASP A 211 -4.86 -25.40 15.33
N HIS A 212 -3.98 -24.76 14.55
CA HIS A 212 -2.66 -24.36 15.04
C HIS A 212 -2.75 -23.19 16.00
N ARG A 213 -3.69 -22.27 15.78
CA ARG A 213 -3.98 -21.20 16.73
C ARG A 213 -4.42 -21.78 18.07
N ALA A 214 -5.38 -22.70 18.08
CA ALA A 214 -5.89 -23.31 19.31
C ALA A 214 -4.82 -24.05 20.12
N ARG A 215 -3.82 -24.64 19.44
CA ARG A 215 -2.70 -25.37 20.06
C ARG A 215 -1.51 -24.47 20.43
N GLY A 216 -1.49 -23.22 19.97
CA GLY A 216 -0.41 -22.27 20.24
C GLY A 216 -0.35 -21.82 21.70
N THR A 217 0.82 -21.33 22.11
CA THR A 217 0.99 -20.71 23.42
C THR A 217 0.07 -19.48 23.57
N GLU A 218 -0.17 -19.05 24.80
CA GLU A 218 -1.00 -17.87 25.05
C GLU A 218 -0.47 -16.61 24.33
N ALA A 219 0.86 -16.44 24.28
CA ALA A 219 1.49 -15.32 23.59
C ALA A 219 1.25 -15.37 22.06
N ILE A 220 1.39 -16.55 21.44
CA ILE A 220 1.14 -16.74 20.01
C ILE A 220 -0.33 -16.49 19.69
N ARG A 221 -1.25 -17.02 20.51
CA ARG A 221 -2.69 -16.81 20.34
C ARG A 221 -3.06 -15.34 20.44
N ALA A 222 -2.61 -14.65 21.48
CA ALA A 222 -2.91 -13.24 21.69
C ALA A 222 -2.43 -12.37 20.52
N LEU A 223 -1.20 -12.58 20.03
CA LEU A 223 -0.68 -11.83 18.88
C LEU A 223 -1.39 -12.18 17.58
N ALA A 224 -1.67 -13.46 17.32
CA ALA A 224 -2.42 -13.88 16.14
C ALA A 224 -3.82 -13.26 16.12
N ASP A 225 -4.54 -13.30 17.23
CA ASP A 225 -5.89 -12.73 17.35
C ASP A 225 -5.89 -11.21 17.15
N VAL A 226 -4.89 -10.50 17.66
CA VAL A 226 -4.75 -9.05 17.43
C VAL A 226 -4.43 -8.75 15.97
N VAL A 227 -3.50 -9.47 15.35
CA VAL A 227 -3.14 -9.31 13.93
C VAL A 227 -4.35 -9.58 13.02
N LEU A 228 -5.19 -10.56 13.34
CA LEU A 228 -6.40 -10.91 12.59
C LEU A 228 -7.58 -9.94 12.73
N GLN A 229 -7.46 -8.91 13.58
CA GLN A 229 -8.40 -7.79 13.61
C GLN A 229 -8.16 -6.79 12.48
N LEU A 230 -6.98 -6.85 11.84
CA LEU A 230 -6.71 -6.07 10.65
C LEU A 230 -7.31 -6.75 9.41
N PRO A 231 -7.86 -5.96 8.47
CA PRO A 231 -8.12 -6.44 7.13
C PRO A 231 -6.79 -6.93 6.55
N MET A 232 -6.68 -8.25 6.35
CA MET A 232 -5.52 -8.86 5.74
C MET A 232 -5.90 -9.44 4.38
N ALA A 233 -5.03 -9.25 3.39
CA ALA A 233 -5.21 -9.75 2.04
C ALA A 233 -5.40 -11.28 2.07
N GLY A 234 -6.60 -11.73 1.72
CA GLY A 234 -6.96 -13.15 1.67
C GLY A 234 -7.50 -13.74 2.99
N PHE A 235 -7.52 -13.00 4.10
CA PHE A 235 -8.06 -13.49 5.37
C PHE A 235 -9.55 -13.13 5.51
N LYS A 236 -10.34 -14.02 6.12
CA LYS A 236 -11.69 -13.65 6.59
C LYS A 236 -11.52 -12.75 7.82
N SER A 237 -12.18 -11.60 7.83
CA SER A 237 -12.12 -10.70 8.98
C SER A 237 -12.59 -11.43 10.24
N SER A 238 -11.83 -11.30 11.33
CA SER A 238 -12.42 -11.52 12.64
C SER A 238 -13.57 -10.51 12.78
N GLY A 239 -14.65 -10.85 13.50
CA GLY A 239 -15.89 -10.04 13.53
C GLY A 239 -15.72 -8.57 13.95
N LEU A 240 -14.52 -8.15 14.37
CA LEU A 240 -14.11 -6.77 14.60
C LEU A 240 -13.31 -6.25 13.39
N SER A 241 -13.85 -5.29 12.65
CA SER A 241 -13.12 -4.59 11.58
C SER A 241 -12.53 -3.28 12.09
N LEU A 242 -11.19 -3.22 12.21
CA LEU A 242 -10.46 -2.01 12.61
C LEU A 242 -10.68 -0.81 11.67
N GLU A 243 -10.98 -1.07 10.40
CA GLU A 243 -11.36 -0.05 9.40
C GLU A 243 -12.55 0.80 9.85
N ARG A 244 -13.45 0.23 10.64
CA ARG A 244 -14.71 0.85 11.08
C ARG A 244 -14.61 1.50 12.47
N LEU A 245 -13.45 1.41 13.12
CA LEU A 245 -13.25 1.96 14.46
C LEU A 245 -12.71 3.38 14.43
N SER A 246 -13.06 4.17 15.45
CA SER A 246 -12.56 5.54 15.66
C SER A 246 -11.04 5.62 15.72
N GLY A 247 -10.48 6.80 15.44
CA GLY A 247 -9.04 7.04 15.52
C GLY A 247 -8.48 6.74 16.93
N ALA A 248 -9.26 7.00 17.97
CA ALA A 248 -8.90 6.68 19.36
C ALA A 248 -8.81 5.17 19.61
N SER A 249 -9.80 4.38 19.14
CA SER A 249 -9.78 2.92 19.25
C SER A 249 -8.65 2.30 18.42
N ARG A 250 -8.40 2.84 17.22
CA ARG A 250 -7.29 2.44 16.36
C ARG A 250 -5.93 2.75 16.99
N LYS A 251 -5.79 3.89 17.69
CA LYS A 251 -4.60 4.21 18.48
C LYS A 251 -4.44 3.26 19.68
N ALA A 252 -5.53 2.97 20.40
CA ALA A 252 -5.51 2.03 21.52
C ALA A 252 -5.11 0.62 21.04
N TRP A 253 -5.59 0.20 19.88
CA TRP A 253 -5.17 -1.05 19.25
C TRP A 253 -3.67 -1.06 18.97
N ARG A 254 -3.08 0.00 18.40
CA ARG A 254 -1.62 0.07 18.17
C ARG A 254 -0.83 0.00 19.47
N GLY A 255 -1.33 0.63 20.53
CA GLY A 255 -0.77 0.52 21.88
C GLY A 255 -0.79 -0.91 22.39
N HIS A 256 -1.94 -1.58 22.30
CA HIS A 256 -2.11 -2.96 22.72
C HIS A 256 -1.23 -3.93 21.92
N PHE A 257 -1.15 -3.76 20.59
CA PHE A 257 -0.25 -4.52 19.74
C PHE A 257 1.22 -4.34 20.16
N ALA A 258 1.66 -3.09 20.36
CA ALA A 258 3.02 -2.79 20.80
C ALA A 258 3.34 -3.42 22.17
N GLU A 259 2.40 -3.38 23.11
CA GLU A 259 2.55 -4.02 24.43
C GLU A 259 2.71 -5.54 24.31
N LEU A 260 1.95 -6.21 23.44
CA LEU A 260 2.08 -7.65 23.21
C LEU A 260 3.39 -8.00 22.51
N ALA A 261 3.77 -7.24 21.48
CA ALA A 261 5.00 -7.44 20.73
C ALA A 261 6.27 -7.21 21.59
N ALA A 262 6.18 -6.34 22.60
CA ALA A 262 7.30 -6.08 23.52
C ALA A 262 7.56 -7.22 24.53
N LYS A 263 6.60 -8.12 24.77
CA LYS A 263 6.74 -9.22 25.75
C LYS A 263 7.76 -10.27 25.33
N ASP A 264 7.85 -10.52 24.02
CA ASP A 264 8.78 -11.47 23.42
C ASP A 264 9.33 -10.87 22.13
N ARG A 265 10.63 -10.61 22.10
CA ARG A 265 11.28 -9.92 20.98
C ARG A 265 11.20 -10.70 19.67
N GLU A 266 11.40 -12.02 19.71
CA GLU A 266 11.40 -12.84 18.49
C GLU A 266 9.98 -12.97 17.93
N LEU A 267 9.00 -13.17 18.81
CA LEU A 267 7.60 -13.23 18.43
C LEU A 267 7.07 -11.86 17.96
N GLY A 268 7.48 -10.77 18.60
CA GLY A 268 7.17 -9.40 18.18
C GLY A 268 7.75 -9.04 16.82
N GLU A 269 8.96 -9.53 16.51
CA GLU A 269 9.57 -9.39 15.18
C GLU A 269 8.77 -10.16 14.11
N ALA A 270 8.34 -11.39 14.41
CA ALA A 270 7.49 -12.17 13.52
C ALA A 270 6.11 -11.52 13.32
N ALA A 271 5.50 -10.98 14.37
CA ALA A 271 4.21 -10.28 14.28
C ALA A 271 4.30 -8.99 13.46
N THR A 272 5.39 -8.24 13.63
CA THR A 272 5.69 -7.04 12.83
C THR A 272 5.86 -7.41 11.36
N GLU A 273 6.58 -8.50 11.05
CA GLU A 273 6.71 -9.02 9.68
C GLU A 273 5.35 -9.41 9.10
N ALA A 274 4.52 -10.12 9.86
CA ALA A 274 3.16 -10.49 9.44
C ALA A 274 2.29 -9.26 9.11
N LEU A 275 2.32 -8.22 9.93
CA LEU A 275 1.60 -6.96 9.66
C LEU A 275 2.04 -6.31 8.35
N LEU A 276 3.35 -6.18 8.16
CA LEU A 276 3.92 -5.59 6.94
C LEU A 276 3.56 -6.41 5.71
N TRP A 277 3.44 -7.73 5.84
CA TRP A 277 3.21 -8.64 4.72
C TRP A 277 1.73 -8.74 4.35
N PHE A 278 0.87 -9.05 5.32
CA PHE A 278 -0.49 -9.50 5.04
C PHE A 278 -1.55 -8.42 5.14
N ALA A 279 -1.31 -7.29 5.82
CA ALA A 279 -2.31 -6.24 5.90
C ALA A 279 -2.70 -5.71 4.51
N ALA A 280 -3.98 -5.40 4.33
CA ALA A 280 -4.53 -4.87 3.09
C ALA A 280 -3.85 -3.56 2.66
N ASP A 281 -3.86 -3.28 1.37
CA ASP A 281 -3.21 -2.07 0.83
C ASP A 281 -3.92 -0.77 1.30
N SER A 282 -5.21 -0.84 1.67
CA SER A 282 -5.96 0.26 2.30
C SER A 282 -5.40 0.70 3.66
N GLU A 283 -4.71 -0.20 4.35
CA GLU A 283 -4.25 -0.05 5.74
C GLU A 283 -2.75 0.29 5.84
N ASP A 284 -2.13 0.67 4.72
CA ASP A 284 -0.69 0.84 4.57
C ASP A 284 -0.06 1.77 5.63
N ARG A 285 -0.61 2.99 5.75
CA ARG A 285 -0.14 4.01 6.70
C ARG A 285 -0.38 3.60 8.15
N PHE A 286 -1.52 2.98 8.43
CA PHE A 286 -1.85 2.52 9.77
C PHE A 286 -0.87 1.46 10.26
N VAL A 287 -0.53 0.51 9.38
CA VAL A 287 0.45 -0.56 9.66
C VAL A 287 1.83 0.03 9.88
N GLN A 288 2.27 0.98 9.06
CA GLN A 288 3.56 1.67 9.27
C GLN A 288 3.61 2.31 10.65
N LEU A 289 2.56 3.03 11.07
CA LEU A 289 2.46 3.62 12.41
C LEU A 289 2.43 2.58 13.54
N ALA A 290 1.72 1.46 13.34
CA ALA A 290 1.68 0.36 14.31
C ALA A 290 3.06 -0.25 14.53
N VAL A 291 3.80 -0.44 13.44
CA VAL A 291 5.15 -1.00 13.45
C VAL A 291 6.15 -0.03 14.09
N ILE A 292 6.08 1.27 13.79
CA ILE A 292 6.90 2.31 14.45
C ILE A 292 6.64 2.32 15.96
N GLN A 293 5.38 2.18 16.37
CA GLN A 293 5.01 2.18 17.78
C GLN A 293 5.47 0.90 18.50
N ALA A 294 5.45 -0.25 17.83
CA ALA A 294 5.90 -1.52 18.39
C ALA A 294 7.42 -1.67 18.43
N ASP A 295 8.14 -1.13 17.43
CA ASP A 295 9.60 -1.17 17.36
C ASP A 295 10.17 0.19 16.93
N PRO A 296 10.40 1.11 17.88
CA PRO A 296 11.02 2.40 17.61
C PRO A 296 12.45 2.30 17.04
N ALA A 297 13.10 1.13 17.19
CA ALA A 297 14.46 0.85 16.70
C ALA A 297 14.48 0.09 15.36
N ILE A 298 13.37 0.10 14.62
CA ILE A 298 13.23 -0.56 13.31
C ILE A 298 14.31 -0.17 12.28
N GLY A 299 14.98 0.97 12.45
CA GLY A 299 16.08 1.42 11.58
C GLY A 299 17.17 0.36 11.38
N ASP A 300 17.62 -0.31 12.44
CA ASP A 300 18.68 -1.33 12.36
C ASP A 300 18.21 -2.63 11.69
N LYS A 301 16.93 -2.98 11.87
CA LYS A 301 16.28 -4.17 11.28
C LYS A 301 15.78 -3.95 9.84
N SER A 302 15.80 -2.71 9.38
CA SER A 302 15.43 -2.31 8.02
C SER A 302 16.29 -2.98 6.95
N LEU A 303 17.58 -3.19 7.25
CA LEU A 303 18.52 -3.80 6.31
C LEU A 303 18.13 -5.26 5.99
N GLU A 304 17.69 -6.02 6.99
CA GLU A 304 17.22 -7.38 6.81
C GLU A 304 15.87 -7.42 6.07
N ARG A 305 14.95 -6.53 6.44
CA ARG A 305 13.64 -6.41 5.77
C ARG A 305 13.74 -5.91 4.34
N SER A 306 14.81 -5.19 3.97
CA SER A 306 15.07 -4.79 2.58
C SER A 306 15.37 -5.97 1.65
N ARG A 307 15.73 -7.13 2.19
CA ARG A 307 15.99 -8.37 1.45
C ARG A 307 14.81 -9.35 1.48
N HIS A 308 13.70 -8.96 2.09
CA HIS A 308 12.51 -9.81 2.17
C HIS A 308 11.95 -10.10 0.75
N PRO A 309 11.48 -11.32 0.43
CA PRO A 309 10.98 -11.65 -0.92
C PRO A 309 9.75 -10.86 -1.33
N SER A 310 8.86 -10.54 -0.38
CA SER A 310 7.67 -9.72 -0.64
C SER A 310 8.02 -8.24 -0.88
N PRO A 311 7.61 -7.64 -2.02
CA PRO A 311 7.75 -6.20 -2.26
C PRO A 311 7.02 -5.34 -1.21
N ARG A 312 5.87 -5.80 -0.71
CA ARG A 312 5.07 -5.08 0.30
C ARG A 312 5.86 -4.87 1.58
N VAL A 313 6.46 -5.93 2.11
CA VAL A 313 7.29 -5.85 3.33
C VAL A 313 8.46 -4.90 3.13
N ARG A 314 9.15 -4.98 1.99
CA ARG A 314 10.29 -4.09 1.68
C ARG A 314 9.88 -2.62 1.67
N LEU A 315 8.80 -2.29 0.97
CA LEU A 315 8.32 -0.91 0.82
C LEU A 315 7.80 -0.35 2.14
N ARG A 316 6.95 -1.10 2.86
CA ARG A 316 6.38 -0.68 4.14
C ARG A 316 7.44 -0.52 5.23
N ALA A 317 8.39 -1.46 5.32
CA ALA A 317 9.48 -1.36 6.29
C ALA A 317 10.36 -0.14 6.00
N ARG A 318 10.68 0.10 4.72
CA ARG A 318 11.44 1.27 4.31
C ARG A 318 10.71 2.57 4.63
N SER A 319 9.42 2.65 4.30
CA SER A 319 8.59 3.82 4.58
C SER A 319 8.50 4.11 6.08
N ALA A 320 8.31 3.08 6.92
CA ALA A 320 8.30 3.24 8.38
C ALA A 320 9.61 3.82 8.93
N VAL A 321 10.75 3.42 8.37
CA VAL A 321 12.07 3.95 8.74
C VAL A 321 12.23 5.40 8.29
N GLU A 322 11.83 5.71 7.05
CA GLU A 322 11.84 7.07 6.53
C GLU A 322 10.95 8.01 7.39
N MET A 323 9.79 7.53 7.86
CA MET A 323 8.92 8.25 8.79
C MET A 323 9.60 8.54 10.15
N ILE A 324 10.33 7.58 10.73
CA ILE A 324 11.06 7.77 12.00
C ILE A 324 12.24 8.73 11.82
N GLU A 325 12.99 8.58 10.74
CA GLU A 325 14.10 9.47 10.39
C GLU A 325 13.60 10.88 10.03
N GLY A 326 12.29 11.08 9.96
CA GLY A 326 11.67 12.33 9.55
C GLY A 326 12.03 12.69 8.11
N ARG A 327 12.45 11.71 7.29
CA ARG A 327 12.66 11.86 5.86
C ARG A 327 11.28 11.99 5.22
N PRO A 328 10.93 13.16 4.70
CA PRO A 328 9.62 13.31 4.11
C PRO A 328 9.62 12.54 2.79
N ASP A 329 8.53 11.82 2.50
CA ASP A 329 8.37 11.15 1.20
C ASP A 329 8.50 12.21 0.11
N PRO A 330 9.44 12.15 -0.85
CA PRO A 330 9.61 13.16 -1.89
C PRO A 330 8.39 13.37 -2.79
N VAL A 331 7.40 12.47 -2.77
CA VAL A 331 6.07 12.67 -3.36
C VAL A 331 5.17 13.42 -2.38
N TYR A 332 5.12 13.05 -1.10
CA TYR A 332 4.51 13.87 -0.04
C TYR A 332 5.17 15.26 0.11
N GLU A 333 6.45 15.37 -0.21
CA GLU A 333 7.31 16.56 -0.24
C GLU A 333 7.26 17.20 -1.62
N MET A 334 7.01 16.51 -2.73
CA MET A 334 6.65 17.20 -3.98
C MET A 334 5.23 17.71 -3.90
N LEU A 335 4.36 17.05 -3.13
CA LEU A 335 2.99 17.42 -2.83
C LEU A 335 2.90 18.49 -1.71
N ALA A 336 3.88 18.55 -0.80
CA ALA A 336 3.97 19.55 0.28
C ALA A 336 5.03 20.66 0.03
N ALA A 337 6.17 20.36 -0.59
CA ALA A 337 7.19 21.28 -1.14
C ALA A 337 6.90 21.71 -2.59
N PHE A 338 5.73 21.33 -3.07
CA PHE A 338 4.88 22.23 -3.84
C PHE A 338 4.65 23.59 -3.13
N GLY A 339 5.04 23.75 -1.86
CA GLY A 339 5.46 25.03 -1.28
C GLY A 339 6.99 25.24 -1.29
N PRO A 340 7.56 26.09 -2.18
CA PRO A 340 8.85 26.70 -1.92
C PRO A 340 8.63 27.84 -0.91
N SER A 341 9.31 27.70 0.23
CA SER A 341 8.98 28.31 1.52
C SER A 341 7.95 27.46 2.24
N ARG A 342 8.38 26.78 3.30
CA ARG A 342 7.51 26.66 4.48
C ARG A 342 6.82 28.03 4.61
N PRO A 343 5.48 28.14 4.48
CA PRO A 343 4.86 29.19 5.26
C PRO A 343 5.41 28.91 6.66
N ARG A 344 5.93 29.92 7.35
CA ARG A 344 5.90 29.86 8.82
C ARG A 344 4.54 29.24 9.10
N ILE A 345 4.51 28.12 9.83
CA ILE A 345 3.29 27.70 10.51
C ILE A 345 2.93 28.96 11.29
N THR A 346 2.13 29.85 10.69
CA THR A 346 1.43 30.88 11.40
C THR A 346 0.53 29.99 12.22
N SER A 347 0.91 29.87 13.48
CA SER A 347 0.25 29.05 14.46
C SER A 347 -1.18 29.55 14.56
N ARG A 348 -2.06 29.17 13.63
CA ARG A 348 -3.50 29.34 13.78
C ARG A 348 -3.86 28.40 14.91
N ARG A 349 -3.82 28.96 16.12
CA ARG A 349 -4.26 28.28 17.33
C ARG A 349 -5.79 28.16 17.36
N GLU A 350 -6.48 29.01 16.60
CA GLU A 350 -7.93 29.14 16.59
C GLU A 350 -8.44 29.26 15.16
N SER A 351 -9.64 28.70 14.94
CA SER A 351 -10.39 28.80 13.68
C SER A 351 -11.00 30.20 13.54
N ARG A 352 -11.01 30.74 12.32
CA ARG A 352 -11.54 32.08 11.99
C ARG A 352 -12.76 32.04 11.08
N THR A 353 -13.14 30.85 10.64
CA THR A 353 -14.24 30.62 9.69
C THR A 353 -15.31 29.74 10.35
N TRP A 354 -16.45 29.61 9.68
CA TRP A 354 -17.52 28.69 10.10
C TRP A 354 -17.12 27.21 10.02
N LEU A 355 -15.96 26.88 9.43
CA LEU A 355 -15.41 25.52 9.39
C LEU A 355 -15.07 25.02 10.80
N GLY A 356 -14.80 25.91 11.76
CA GLY A 356 -14.61 25.58 13.16
C GLY A 356 -13.33 24.79 13.47
N ASN A 357 -12.42 24.64 12.50
CA ASN A 357 -11.17 23.90 12.66
C ASN A 357 -9.99 24.62 11.99
N ALA A 358 -9.01 25.03 12.80
CA ALA A 358 -7.83 25.76 12.34
C ALA A 358 -6.92 24.93 11.42
N GLY A 359 -6.86 23.60 11.60
CA GLY A 359 -6.08 22.71 10.75
C GLY A 359 -6.67 22.60 9.35
N VAL A 360 -8.01 22.47 9.25
CA VAL A 360 -8.72 22.49 7.96
C VAL A 360 -8.51 23.81 7.23
N GLU A 361 -8.66 24.94 7.93
CA GLU A 361 -8.38 26.26 7.35
C GLU A 361 -6.94 26.39 6.85
N GLN A 362 -5.98 25.84 7.60
CA GLN A 362 -4.57 25.91 7.23
C GLN A 362 -4.26 25.08 5.97
N ILE A 363 -4.91 23.93 5.79
CA ILE A 363 -4.83 23.13 4.56
C ILE A 363 -5.33 23.97 3.37
N LEU A 364 -6.47 24.67 3.53
CA LEU A 364 -7.04 25.51 2.47
C LEU A 364 -6.16 26.72 2.14
N VAL A 365 -5.62 27.41 3.16
CA VAL A 365 -4.71 28.55 2.94
C VAL A 365 -3.47 28.09 2.20
N GLY A 366 -2.88 26.96 2.62
CA GLY A 366 -1.71 26.39 1.95
C GLY A 366 -1.98 26.11 0.46
N ALA A 367 -3.08 25.42 0.16
CA ALA A 367 -3.47 25.08 -1.21
C ALA A 367 -3.68 26.32 -2.10
N PHE A 368 -4.39 27.34 -1.62
CA PHE A 368 -4.60 28.56 -2.40
C PHE A 368 -3.37 29.46 -2.49
N SER A 369 -2.54 29.52 -1.44
CA SER A 369 -1.26 30.26 -1.49
C SER A 369 -0.38 29.71 -2.59
N GLN A 370 -0.32 28.39 -2.68
CA GLN A 370 0.46 27.72 -3.69
C GLN A 370 -0.03 28.02 -5.11
N ALA A 371 -1.35 27.93 -5.35
CA ALA A 371 -1.94 28.27 -6.65
C ALA A 371 -1.55 29.69 -7.10
N ALA A 372 -1.61 30.65 -6.17
CA ALA A 372 -1.28 32.05 -6.41
C ALA A 372 0.24 32.26 -6.62
N GLU A 373 1.08 31.59 -5.83
CA GLU A 373 2.54 31.69 -5.89
C GLU A 373 3.10 31.13 -7.20
N THR A 374 2.63 29.96 -7.64
CA THR A 374 3.08 29.39 -8.92
C THR A 374 2.78 30.34 -10.08
N LEU A 375 1.63 31.05 -10.05
CA LEU A 375 1.34 32.04 -11.09
C LEU A 375 2.20 33.29 -10.92
N ALA A 376 2.40 33.77 -9.70
CA ALA A 376 3.21 34.96 -9.42
C ALA A 376 4.65 34.83 -9.96
N ASP A 377 5.24 33.64 -9.86
CA ASP A 377 6.57 33.34 -10.38
C ASP A 377 6.63 33.44 -11.92
N GLU A 378 5.55 33.09 -12.61
CA GLU A 378 5.45 33.14 -14.07
C GLU A 378 5.15 34.54 -14.61
N VAL A 379 4.41 35.38 -13.85
CA VAL A 379 3.90 36.68 -14.35
C VAL A 379 5.01 37.57 -14.89
N ARG A 380 6.22 37.55 -14.31
CA ARG A 380 7.36 38.32 -14.85
C ARG A 380 7.79 37.86 -16.24
N SER A 381 7.72 36.57 -16.52
CA SER A 381 8.05 36.01 -17.84
C SER A 381 6.90 36.20 -18.85
N THR A 382 5.66 36.33 -18.37
CA THR A 382 4.45 36.49 -19.19
C THR A 382 3.81 37.87 -19.07
N ALA A 383 4.58 38.93 -18.80
CA ALA A 383 4.04 40.27 -18.55
C ALA A 383 3.30 40.90 -19.76
N SER A 384 3.46 40.32 -20.95
CA SER A 384 2.73 40.69 -22.17
C SER A 384 1.37 40.01 -22.31
N ALA A 385 1.05 39.02 -21.47
CA ALA A 385 -0.25 38.36 -21.48
C ALA A 385 -1.37 39.32 -21.06
N GLY A 386 -2.54 39.17 -21.67
CA GLY A 386 -3.74 39.92 -21.31
C GLY A 386 -4.23 39.58 -19.90
N GLU A 387 -4.94 40.52 -19.28
CA GLU A 387 -5.51 40.38 -17.93
C GLU A 387 -6.40 39.13 -17.83
N GLU A 388 -7.32 38.96 -18.79
CA GLU A 388 -8.24 37.81 -18.88
C GLU A 388 -7.49 36.46 -18.89
N THR A 389 -6.38 36.36 -19.62
CA THR A 389 -5.59 35.12 -19.71
C THR A 389 -4.92 34.80 -18.38
N LEU A 390 -4.37 35.80 -17.70
CA LEU A 390 -3.70 35.60 -16.41
C LEU A 390 -4.71 35.19 -15.32
N VAL A 391 -5.89 35.81 -15.33
CA VAL A 391 -6.97 35.51 -14.40
C VAL A 391 -7.55 34.11 -14.63
N ALA A 392 -7.81 33.72 -15.89
CA ALA A 392 -8.27 32.37 -16.20
C ALA A 392 -7.27 31.31 -15.72
N LYS A 393 -5.96 31.53 -15.96
CA LYS A 393 -4.90 30.64 -15.45
C LYS A 393 -4.87 30.56 -13.92
N LEU A 394 -5.12 31.66 -13.22
CA LEU A 394 -5.19 31.68 -11.76
C LEU A 394 -6.31 30.78 -11.24
N PHE A 395 -7.53 30.93 -11.78
CA PHE A 395 -8.69 30.17 -11.32
C PHE A 395 -8.65 28.71 -11.73
N GLU A 396 -8.06 28.37 -12.88
CA GLU A 396 -7.74 26.99 -13.24
C GLU A 396 -6.77 26.35 -12.23
N ARG A 397 -5.75 27.09 -11.77
CA ARG A 397 -4.86 26.58 -10.72
C ARG A 397 -5.60 26.41 -9.39
N LEU A 398 -6.37 27.41 -8.98
CA LEU A 398 -7.16 27.34 -7.74
C LEU A 398 -8.12 26.13 -7.74
N LYS A 399 -8.74 25.80 -8.89
CA LYS A 399 -9.54 24.59 -9.07
C LYS A 399 -8.74 23.33 -8.74
N ASN A 400 -7.61 23.13 -9.42
CA ASN A 400 -6.76 21.94 -9.23
C ASN A 400 -6.26 21.79 -7.78
N TYR A 401 -5.92 22.90 -7.12
CA TYR A 401 -5.49 22.87 -5.70
C TYR A 401 -6.63 22.67 -4.71
N SER A 402 -7.85 23.12 -5.03
CA SER A 402 -9.03 22.87 -4.19
C SER A 402 -9.38 21.38 -4.11
N GLU A 403 -9.29 20.66 -5.23
CA GLU A 403 -9.52 19.21 -5.27
C GLU A 403 -8.50 18.43 -4.43
N GLN A 404 -7.24 18.89 -4.42
CA GLN A 404 -6.18 18.31 -3.58
C GLN A 404 -6.43 18.59 -2.10
N ALA A 405 -6.80 19.81 -1.73
CA ALA A 405 -7.13 20.17 -0.36
C ALA A 405 -8.25 19.31 0.22
N THR A 406 -9.28 19.00 -0.58
CA THR A 406 -10.37 18.08 -0.22
C THR A 406 -9.87 16.68 0.12
N ARG A 407 -8.95 16.11 -0.68
CA ARG A 407 -8.38 14.78 -0.41
C ARG A 407 -7.61 14.78 0.90
N TYR A 408 -6.72 15.76 1.11
CA TYR A 408 -5.95 15.87 2.34
C TYR A 408 -6.82 16.10 3.58
N GLY A 409 -7.84 16.95 3.47
CA GLY A 409 -8.78 17.21 4.57
C GLY A 409 -9.50 15.95 5.02
N ARG A 410 -9.85 15.05 4.09
CA ARG A 410 -10.49 13.76 4.40
C ARG A 410 -9.56 12.83 5.17
N ASP A 411 -8.33 12.65 4.70
CA ASP A 411 -7.36 11.76 5.36
C ASP A 411 -6.97 12.29 6.74
N PHE A 412 -6.78 13.61 6.85
CA PHE A 412 -6.51 14.29 8.11
C PHE A 412 -7.65 14.12 9.13
N ALA A 413 -8.90 14.25 8.68
CA ALA A 413 -10.06 14.06 9.54
C ALA A 413 -10.19 12.62 10.05
N ARG A 414 -9.89 11.63 9.20
CA ARG A 414 -9.88 10.21 9.60
C ARG A 414 -8.81 9.91 10.65
N GLU A 415 -7.60 10.40 10.46
CA GLU A 415 -6.47 10.13 11.39
C GLU A 415 -6.65 10.79 12.76
N LEU A 416 -7.33 11.94 12.82
CA LEU A 416 -7.54 12.70 14.04
C LEU A 416 -8.94 12.53 14.65
N ASP A 417 -9.75 11.61 14.13
CA ASP A 417 -11.12 11.36 14.59
C ASP A 417 -12.00 12.63 14.56
N LEU A 418 -11.77 13.48 13.56
CA LEU A 418 -12.58 14.68 13.37
C LEU A 418 -13.93 14.28 12.75
N PRO A 419 -15.05 14.81 13.25
CA PRO A 419 -16.38 14.40 12.79
C PRO A 419 -16.71 14.85 11.36
N GLU A 420 -16.03 15.90 10.88
CA GLU A 420 -16.33 16.57 9.62
C GLU A 420 -15.02 16.95 8.89
N PHE A 421 -15.05 16.95 7.56
CA PHE A 421 -14.01 17.52 6.70
C PHE A 421 -14.61 18.51 5.71
N ALA A 422 -13.79 19.44 5.21
CA ALA A 422 -14.22 20.40 4.18
C ALA A 422 -14.03 19.80 2.78
N ASP A 423 -15.14 19.65 2.06
CA ASP A 423 -15.16 19.35 0.64
C ASP A 423 -15.27 20.66 -0.14
N VAL A 424 -14.20 21.00 -0.84
CA VAL A 424 -14.07 22.25 -1.60
C VAL A 424 -14.00 21.90 -3.09
N ALA A 425 -14.89 22.52 -3.86
CA ALA A 425 -14.86 22.45 -5.32
C ALA A 425 -15.00 23.85 -5.90
N LEU A 426 -14.12 24.18 -6.84
CA LEU A 426 -14.13 25.43 -7.59
C LEU A 426 -14.30 25.11 -9.07
N ASP A 427 -15.26 25.77 -9.70
CA ASP A 427 -15.44 25.72 -11.15
C ASP A 427 -15.45 27.13 -11.74
N HIS A 428 -15.11 27.26 -13.02
CA HIS A 428 -15.13 28.54 -13.69
C HIS A 428 -15.48 28.42 -15.17
N ARG A 429 -16.18 29.42 -15.70
CA ARG A 429 -16.53 29.53 -17.13
C ARG A 429 -16.65 30.99 -17.54
N PHE A 430 -16.46 31.27 -18.84
CA PHE A 430 -16.76 32.59 -19.39
C PHE A 430 -18.25 32.74 -19.66
N VAL A 431 -18.81 33.89 -19.27
CA VAL A 431 -20.17 34.29 -19.61
C VAL A 431 -20.09 35.21 -20.84
N GLY A 432 -20.78 34.81 -21.92
CA GLY A 432 -20.69 35.46 -23.22
C GLY A 432 -21.80 36.48 -23.49
N LYS A 433 -21.61 37.30 -24.54
CA LYS A 433 -22.44 38.48 -24.85
C LYS A 433 -23.95 38.32 -25.00
N LYS A 434 -24.43 37.10 -25.11
CA LYS A 434 -25.86 36.79 -25.29
C LYS A 434 -26.59 36.48 -23.99
N GLU A 435 -25.86 36.27 -22.89
CA GLU A 435 -26.40 36.03 -21.54
C GLU A 435 -26.51 37.33 -20.70
N GLU A 436 -26.00 38.46 -21.23
CA GLU A 436 -25.70 39.75 -20.56
C GLU A 436 -26.90 40.70 -20.28
N GLY A 437 -28.13 40.36 -20.69
CA GLY A 437 -29.26 41.32 -20.80
C GLY A 437 -29.92 41.80 -19.49
N ALA A 438 -29.16 42.20 -18.46
CA ALA A 438 -29.70 42.77 -17.23
C ALA A 438 -29.22 44.19 -16.97
N GLU A 439 -30.17 45.10 -16.68
CA GLU A 439 -29.92 46.42 -16.10
C GLU A 439 -29.23 46.29 -14.73
N GLY A 440 -28.41 47.27 -14.35
CA GLY A 440 -27.76 47.30 -13.04
C GLY A 440 -28.76 47.32 -11.89
N LEU A 441 -28.35 46.89 -10.69
CA LEU A 441 -29.09 47.08 -9.42
C LEU A 441 -29.40 48.57 -9.15
N VAL A 442 -28.67 49.47 -9.82
CA VAL A 442 -28.92 50.91 -9.88
C VAL A 442 -29.02 51.29 -11.36
N GLU A 443 -30.12 51.95 -11.74
CA GLU A 443 -30.37 52.45 -13.10
C GLU A 443 -29.14 53.23 -13.63
N GLY A 444 -28.61 52.82 -14.80
CA GLY A 444 -27.55 53.55 -15.52
C GLY A 444 -26.08 53.23 -15.18
N ALA A 445 -25.77 52.19 -14.42
CA ALA A 445 -24.38 51.84 -14.06
C ALA A 445 -23.71 50.82 -15.02
N SER A 446 -22.53 51.14 -15.55
CA SER A 446 -21.65 50.21 -16.29
C SER A 446 -21.18 49.06 -15.38
N PHE A 447 -21.16 47.83 -15.91
CA PHE A 447 -20.65 46.66 -15.20
C PHE A 447 -19.15 46.47 -15.49
N SER A 448 -18.29 47.08 -14.66
CA SER A 448 -16.83 47.03 -14.80
C SER A 448 -16.22 45.92 -13.94
N THR A 449 -16.63 44.67 -14.17
CA THR A 449 -16.17 43.49 -13.41
C THR A 449 -15.55 42.47 -14.36
N ASP A 450 -14.36 41.97 -14.03
CA ASP A 450 -13.68 40.94 -14.82
C ASP A 450 -13.99 39.52 -14.31
N VAL A 451 -14.21 39.38 -13.00
CA VAL A 451 -14.54 38.11 -12.33
C VAL A 451 -15.74 38.28 -11.41
N THR A 452 -16.74 37.43 -11.58
CA THR A 452 -17.84 37.24 -10.64
C THR A 452 -17.62 35.96 -9.86
N LEU A 453 -17.38 36.07 -8.56
CA LEU A 453 -17.19 34.92 -7.67
C LEU A 453 -18.45 34.67 -6.86
N ILE A 454 -19.00 33.48 -6.99
CA ILE A 454 -20.14 33.00 -6.19
C ILE A 454 -19.63 31.94 -5.23
N LEU A 455 -19.80 32.21 -3.94
CA LEU A 455 -19.54 31.23 -2.88
C LEU A 455 -20.86 30.54 -2.49
N LYS A 456 -20.84 29.21 -2.43
CA LYS A 456 -21.90 28.38 -1.85
C LYS A 456 -21.36 27.64 -0.63
N ALA A 457 -21.87 27.97 0.56
CA ALA A 457 -21.51 27.31 1.80
C ALA A 457 -22.62 26.35 2.24
N SER A 458 -22.25 25.09 2.43
CA SER A 458 -23.18 24.01 2.74
C SER A 458 -22.73 23.21 3.96
N LYS A 459 -23.70 22.77 4.76
CA LYS A 459 -23.46 21.86 5.89
C LYS A 459 -24.57 20.82 5.93
N ASN A 460 -24.21 19.54 6.10
CA ASN A 460 -25.18 18.43 6.13
C ASN A 460 -26.12 18.41 4.91
N GLY A 461 -25.57 18.62 3.71
CA GLY A 461 -26.33 18.63 2.46
C GLY A 461 -27.26 19.84 2.25
N LYS A 462 -27.27 20.82 3.16
CA LYS A 462 -28.05 22.05 3.03
C LYS A 462 -27.13 23.25 2.81
N THR A 463 -27.35 23.98 1.73
CA THR A 463 -26.75 25.30 1.51
C THR A 463 -27.37 26.28 2.51
N PHE A 464 -26.54 26.89 3.34
CA PHE A 464 -26.99 27.86 4.34
C PHE A 464 -26.56 29.30 4.01
N ALA A 465 -25.58 29.46 3.11
CA ALA A 465 -25.21 30.77 2.60
C ALA A 465 -24.80 30.68 1.13
N GLU A 466 -25.20 31.69 0.37
CA GLU A 466 -24.72 31.95 -0.98
C GLU A 466 -24.36 33.43 -1.07
N ARG A 467 -23.17 33.75 -1.61
CA ARG A 467 -22.67 35.13 -1.66
C ARG A 467 -21.96 35.46 -2.95
N ALA A 468 -22.20 36.66 -3.46
CA ALA A 468 -21.55 37.19 -4.65
C ALA A 468 -20.44 38.20 -4.31
N VAL A 469 -19.32 38.10 -5.01
CA VAL A 469 -18.18 39.01 -4.93
C VAL A 469 -17.81 39.45 -6.34
N PHE A 470 -17.61 40.76 -6.52
CA PHE A 470 -17.27 41.33 -7.83
C PHE A 470 -15.81 41.79 -7.81
N ILE A 471 -15.02 41.28 -8.75
CA ILE A 471 -13.58 41.51 -8.77
C ILE A 471 -13.19 42.09 -10.12
N GLN A 472 -12.42 43.17 -10.08
CA GLN A 472 -11.71 43.66 -11.25
C GLN A 472 -10.23 43.31 -11.11
N ALA A 473 -9.69 42.64 -12.11
CA ALA A 473 -8.31 42.20 -12.11
C ALA A 473 -7.42 43.25 -12.78
N LYS A 474 -6.20 43.41 -12.27
CA LYS A 474 -5.21 44.34 -12.85
C LYS A 474 -3.87 43.66 -12.97
N ARG A 475 -3.33 43.61 -14.20
CA ARG A 475 -1.99 43.05 -14.43
C ARG A 475 -0.89 44.07 -14.14
N MET A 476 0.29 43.56 -13.84
CA MET A 476 1.46 44.41 -13.74
C MET A 476 1.97 44.87 -15.12
N PHE A 477 2.60 46.04 -15.12
CA PHE A 477 3.31 46.65 -16.23
C PHE A 477 4.76 46.93 -15.84
N ARG A 478 5.64 46.96 -16.84
CA ARG A 478 7.03 47.40 -16.68
C ARG A 478 7.15 48.83 -17.18
N GLY A 479 7.64 49.74 -16.33
CA GLY A 479 7.99 51.08 -16.76
C GLY A 479 9.19 51.08 -17.70
N ALA A 480 9.24 52.05 -18.61
CA ALA A 480 10.47 52.35 -19.32
C ALA A 480 11.55 52.81 -18.31
N ASN A 481 12.81 52.50 -18.61
CA ASN A 481 14.02 52.67 -17.78
C ASN A 481 13.87 53.63 -16.57
N ALA A 482 14.08 53.08 -15.36
CA ALA A 482 14.04 53.68 -14.01
C ALA A 482 12.68 53.77 -13.28
N ALA A 483 11.52 53.59 -13.94
CA ALA A 483 10.20 53.72 -13.27
C ALA A 483 9.70 52.48 -12.49
N GLY A 484 10.41 51.35 -12.56
CA GLY A 484 10.06 50.12 -11.84
C GLY A 484 8.80 49.40 -12.36
N GLU A 485 8.35 48.38 -11.62
CA GLU A 485 7.12 47.62 -11.89
C GLU A 485 5.91 48.33 -11.23
N TYR A 486 4.80 48.48 -11.96
CA TYR A 486 3.59 49.16 -11.48
C TYR A 486 2.31 48.48 -12.00
N TYR A 487 1.16 48.80 -11.41
CA TYR A 487 -0.16 48.42 -11.93
C TYR A 487 -0.83 49.64 -12.55
N GLU A 488 -1.68 49.47 -13.56
CA GLU A 488 -2.48 50.58 -14.10
C GLU A 488 -3.95 50.39 -13.74
N VAL A 489 -4.57 51.39 -13.12
CA VAL A 489 -5.99 51.36 -12.74
C VAL A 489 -6.71 52.53 -13.39
N ASP A 490 -7.72 52.25 -14.20
CA ASP A 490 -8.66 53.25 -14.71
C ASP A 490 -9.65 53.62 -13.59
N MET A 491 -9.61 54.88 -13.17
CA MET A 491 -10.45 55.36 -12.08
C MET A 491 -11.93 55.46 -12.46
N LYS A 492 -12.27 55.56 -13.74
CA LYS A 492 -13.66 55.52 -14.19
C LYS A 492 -14.23 54.11 -13.99
N GLN A 493 -13.51 53.08 -14.45
CA GLN A 493 -13.90 51.69 -14.23
C GLN A 493 -13.95 51.35 -12.74
N LEU A 494 -12.99 51.85 -11.95
CA LEU A 494 -13.00 51.66 -10.50
C LEU A 494 -14.25 52.27 -9.84
N ARG A 495 -14.62 53.51 -10.20
CA ARG A 495 -15.83 54.16 -9.68
C ARG A 495 -17.10 53.39 -10.02
N ASP A 496 -17.14 52.74 -11.18
CA ASP A 496 -18.25 51.87 -11.58
C ASP A 496 -18.25 50.55 -10.82
N LEU A 497 -17.07 50.00 -10.52
CA LEU A 497 -16.90 48.83 -9.65
C LEU A 497 -17.28 49.13 -8.19
N VAL A 498 -16.95 50.30 -7.64
CA VAL A 498 -17.29 50.72 -6.27
C VAL A 498 -18.81 50.78 -6.05
N LYS A 499 -19.59 51.02 -7.12
CA LYS A 499 -21.07 50.94 -7.07
C LYS A 499 -21.58 49.51 -6.92
N GLN A 500 -20.77 48.49 -7.20
CA GLN A 500 -21.13 47.10 -6.97
C GLN A 500 -20.95 46.75 -5.49
N PRO A 501 -21.87 45.97 -4.90
CA PRO A 501 -21.72 45.51 -3.52
C PRO A 501 -20.56 44.52 -3.42
N SER A 502 -19.82 44.52 -2.31
CA SER A 502 -18.69 43.58 -2.09
C SER A 502 -17.69 43.52 -3.25
N SER A 503 -17.15 44.68 -3.63
CA SER A 503 -16.27 44.84 -4.78
C SER A 503 -14.78 44.97 -4.43
N PHE A 504 -13.92 44.33 -5.22
CA PHE A 504 -12.48 44.18 -4.95
C PHE A 504 -11.63 44.36 -6.20
N LEU A 505 -10.40 44.81 -6.00
CA LEU A 505 -9.33 44.77 -6.98
C LEU A 505 -8.42 43.58 -6.70
N LEU A 506 -8.18 42.75 -7.71
CA LEU A 506 -7.21 41.66 -7.69
C LEU A 506 -5.98 42.06 -8.53
N PHE A 507 -4.83 42.19 -7.89
CA PHE A 507 -3.61 42.60 -8.56
C PHE A 507 -2.77 41.38 -8.95
N VAL A 508 -2.73 41.08 -10.25
CA VAL A 508 -2.01 39.92 -10.80
C VAL A 508 -0.57 40.30 -11.12
N GLY A 509 0.36 39.91 -10.26
CA GLY A 509 1.78 40.28 -10.32
C GLY A 509 2.69 39.39 -9.47
N PRO A 510 4.00 39.66 -9.48
CA PRO A 510 4.98 38.91 -8.71
C PRO A 510 4.81 39.13 -7.20
N ARG A 511 5.29 38.16 -6.42
CA ARG A 511 5.32 38.25 -4.96
C ARG A 511 6.17 39.45 -4.52
N THR A 512 5.59 40.29 -3.67
CA THR A 512 6.25 41.51 -3.17
C THR A 512 5.96 41.68 -1.68
N GLY A 513 7.00 41.92 -0.87
CA GLY A 513 6.83 42.16 0.57
C GLY A 513 6.15 41.01 1.34
N GLY A 514 6.24 39.77 0.84
CA GLY A 514 5.57 38.61 1.43
C GLY A 514 4.11 38.42 0.99
N VAL A 515 3.53 39.36 0.23
CA VAL A 515 2.15 39.29 -0.28
C VAL A 515 2.14 38.78 -1.72
N THR A 516 1.28 37.80 -1.98
CA THR A 516 1.09 37.19 -3.30
C THR A 516 -0.31 37.53 -3.81
N MET A 517 -0.39 38.00 -5.06
CA MET A 517 -1.62 38.46 -5.71
C MET A 517 -2.51 39.34 -4.81
N PRO A 518 -2.07 40.56 -4.46
CA PRO A 518 -2.78 41.39 -3.48
C PRO A 518 -4.24 41.62 -3.85
N VAL A 519 -5.13 41.51 -2.87
CA VAL A 519 -6.55 41.85 -2.98
C VAL A 519 -6.84 43.08 -2.12
N ILE A 520 -7.48 44.10 -2.71
CA ILE A 520 -7.82 45.36 -2.03
C ILE A 520 -9.32 45.64 -2.26
N PRO A 521 -10.11 45.99 -1.23
CA PRO A 521 -11.47 46.50 -1.45
C PRO A 521 -11.45 47.69 -2.40
N ALA A 522 -12.33 47.70 -3.41
CA ALA A 522 -12.34 48.73 -4.45
C ALA A 522 -12.49 50.15 -3.86
N ARG A 523 -13.38 50.27 -2.86
CA ARG A 523 -13.63 51.53 -2.13
C ARG A 523 -12.40 52.00 -1.35
N LEU A 524 -11.66 51.08 -0.70
CA LEU A 524 -10.43 51.42 0.00
C LEU A 524 -9.38 51.95 -0.98
N PHE A 525 -9.29 51.35 -2.16
CA PHE A 525 -8.36 51.84 -3.19
C PHE A 525 -8.76 53.22 -3.69
N GLU A 526 -10.05 53.45 -3.96
CA GLU A 526 -10.55 54.77 -4.36
C GLU A 526 -10.23 55.84 -3.30
N GLU A 527 -10.62 55.61 -2.05
CA GLU A 527 -10.44 56.58 -0.95
C GLU A 527 -8.95 56.87 -0.68
N ARG A 528 -8.07 55.89 -0.87
CA ARG A 528 -6.64 56.02 -0.58
C ARG A 528 -5.83 56.61 -1.73
N PHE A 529 -6.17 56.28 -2.97
CA PHE A 529 -5.36 56.62 -4.13
C PHE A 529 -5.98 57.67 -5.04
N ASP A 530 -7.25 58.05 -4.87
CA ASP A 530 -7.84 59.13 -5.65
C ASP A 530 -7.23 60.50 -5.28
N ASN A 531 -6.87 61.24 -6.32
CA ASN A 531 -6.30 62.59 -6.26
C ASN A 531 -6.75 63.43 -7.46
N GLY A 532 -7.82 63.02 -8.15
CA GLY A 532 -8.36 63.69 -9.35
C GLY A 532 -7.82 63.18 -10.70
N SER A 533 -6.80 62.31 -10.74
CA SER A 533 -6.32 61.68 -11.99
C SER A 533 -7.27 60.59 -12.51
N ASN A 534 -7.45 60.51 -13.83
CA ASN A 534 -8.24 59.46 -14.50
C ASN A 534 -7.58 58.08 -14.48
N THR A 535 -6.25 58.02 -14.38
CA THR A 535 -5.50 56.76 -14.36
C THR A 535 -4.49 56.79 -13.21
N LYS A 536 -4.38 55.68 -12.49
CA LYS A 536 -3.41 55.50 -11.40
C LYS A 536 -2.39 54.46 -11.77
N ARG A 537 -1.13 54.75 -11.41
CA ARG A 537 0.01 53.86 -11.64
C ARG A 537 0.75 53.53 -10.35
N PRO A 538 0.11 52.91 -9.34
CA PRO A 538 0.78 52.60 -8.08
C PRO A 538 1.91 51.58 -8.30
N PRO A 539 3.09 51.79 -7.67
CA PRO A 539 4.15 50.79 -7.63
C PRO A 539 3.67 49.48 -6.99
N ILE A 540 4.22 48.33 -7.41
CA ILE A 540 3.81 47.02 -6.89
C ILE A 540 3.98 46.89 -5.37
N GLY A 541 5.04 47.49 -4.80
CA GLY A 541 5.28 47.48 -3.35
C GLY A 541 4.23 48.25 -2.56
N THR A 542 3.72 49.35 -3.13
CA THR A 542 2.63 50.13 -2.52
C THR A 542 1.34 49.33 -2.52
N VAL A 543 1.02 48.62 -3.61
CA VAL A 543 -0.16 47.74 -3.67
C VAL A 543 -0.03 46.58 -2.67
N ALA A 544 1.12 45.92 -2.62
CA ALA A 544 1.37 44.82 -1.68
C ALA A 544 1.23 45.25 -0.21
N ALA A 545 1.72 46.44 0.17
CA ALA A 545 1.59 46.96 1.53
C ALA A 545 0.15 47.29 1.95
N ASN A 546 -0.78 47.39 1.00
CA ASN A 546 -2.18 47.76 1.23
C ASN A 546 -3.17 46.65 0.91
N GLY A 547 -2.71 45.52 0.37
CA GLY A 547 -3.54 44.40 0.00
C GLY A 547 -3.34 43.19 0.88
N ARG A 548 -4.39 42.38 0.98
CA ARG A 548 -4.32 41.06 1.61
C ARG A 548 -3.81 40.02 0.61
N ASN A 549 -3.12 39.00 1.10
CA ASN A 549 -2.75 37.85 0.27
C ASN A 549 -4.02 37.17 -0.24
N LEU A 550 -4.06 36.82 -1.54
CA LEU A 550 -5.24 36.19 -2.16
C LEU A 550 -5.73 34.96 -1.39
N ALA A 551 -4.83 34.11 -0.94
CA ALA A 551 -5.18 32.86 -0.25
C ALA A 551 -5.85 33.13 1.10
N GLU A 552 -5.29 34.06 1.87
CA GLU A 552 -5.86 34.47 3.16
C GLU A 552 -7.19 35.18 2.97
N TRP A 553 -7.33 36.00 1.93
CA TRP A 553 -8.60 36.64 1.58
C TRP A 553 -9.66 35.61 1.15
N LEU A 554 -9.29 34.61 0.34
CA LEU A 554 -10.21 33.54 -0.07
C LEU A 554 -10.66 32.70 1.11
N VAL A 555 -9.76 32.28 2.00
CA VAL A 555 -10.15 31.43 3.13
C VAL A 555 -10.83 32.22 4.23
N ASP A 556 -10.21 33.32 4.67
CA ASP A 556 -10.74 34.05 5.81
C ASP A 556 -11.95 34.86 5.37
N ASP A 557 -11.85 35.71 4.35
CA ASP A 557 -12.94 36.65 4.05
C ASP A 557 -14.06 36.01 3.25
N VAL A 558 -13.72 35.30 2.16
CA VAL A 558 -14.72 34.69 1.28
C VAL A 558 -15.30 33.45 1.94
N ILE A 559 -14.52 32.37 2.11
CA ILE A 559 -14.99 31.11 2.70
C ILE A 559 -15.49 31.35 4.13
N GLY A 560 -14.84 32.21 4.93
CA GLY A 560 -15.30 32.56 6.26
C GLY A 560 -16.57 33.41 6.32
N LEU A 561 -17.14 33.82 5.18
CA LEU A 561 -18.39 34.60 5.09
C LEU A 561 -18.28 35.99 5.76
N TRP A 562 -17.08 36.58 5.81
CA TRP A 562 -16.88 37.96 6.26
C TRP A 562 -17.08 38.98 5.12
N THR A 563 -17.03 38.53 3.87
CA THR A 563 -17.34 39.34 2.69
C THR A 563 -18.42 38.69 1.80
N GLY A 564 -18.81 39.39 0.74
CA GLY A 564 -19.77 38.95 -0.26
C GLY A 564 -21.20 39.40 0.02
N GLU A 565 -21.91 39.73 -1.04
CA GLU A 565 -23.32 40.16 -0.99
C GLU A 565 -24.23 38.93 -0.99
N SER A 566 -25.16 38.89 -0.03
CA SER A 566 -26.13 37.82 0.14
C SER A 566 -27.46 38.07 -0.59
N ASP A 567 -27.70 39.30 -1.07
CA ASP A 567 -28.89 39.60 -1.85
C ASP A 567 -28.96 38.71 -3.11
N SER A 568 -30.07 37.98 -3.24
CA SER A 568 -30.41 37.15 -4.38
C SER A 568 -30.25 37.88 -5.72
N ALA A 569 -30.56 39.18 -5.78
CA ALA A 569 -30.43 39.96 -7.01
C ALA A 569 -28.94 40.15 -7.39
N ALA A 570 -28.05 40.32 -6.41
CA ALA A 570 -26.61 40.40 -6.65
C ALA A 570 -26.01 39.04 -7.04
N VAL A 571 -26.49 37.94 -6.44
CA VAL A 571 -26.09 36.57 -6.81
C VAL A 571 -26.52 36.23 -8.23
N GLU A 572 -27.77 36.52 -8.60
CA GLU A 572 -28.26 36.31 -9.95
C GLU A 572 -27.52 37.16 -10.98
N LYS A 573 -27.20 38.42 -10.63
CA LYS A 573 -26.35 39.27 -11.45
C LYS A 573 -24.96 38.65 -11.65
N ALA A 574 -24.32 38.16 -10.59
CA ALA A 574 -23.03 37.50 -10.68
C ALA A 574 -23.06 36.28 -11.62
N ARG A 575 -24.13 35.47 -11.60
CA ARG A 575 -24.33 34.30 -12.48
C ARG A 575 -24.45 34.67 -13.96
N ARG A 576 -25.14 35.78 -14.24
CA ARG A 576 -25.41 36.28 -15.59
C ARG A 576 -24.27 37.14 -16.15
N GLY A 577 -23.32 37.55 -15.30
CA GLY A 577 -22.30 38.54 -15.67
C GLY A 577 -22.91 39.92 -15.88
N GLY A 578 -22.21 40.80 -16.60
CA GLY A 578 -22.81 42.08 -16.99
C GLY A 578 -22.00 42.90 -18.00
N GLY A 579 -22.67 43.84 -18.65
CA GLY A 579 -22.07 44.80 -19.58
C GLY A 579 -21.68 44.20 -20.93
N ASP A 580 -20.97 44.98 -21.76
CA ASP A 580 -20.57 44.61 -23.14
C ASP A 580 -19.30 43.72 -23.23
N THR A 581 -18.84 43.14 -22.10
CA THR A 581 -17.53 42.46 -21.98
C THR A 581 -17.67 41.11 -21.30
N ALA A 582 -16.99 40.10 -21.86
CA ALA A 582 -16.98 38.75 -21.30
C ALA A 582 -16.47 38.76 -19.87
N THR A 583 -17.25 38.20 -18.95
CA THR A 583 -16.91 38.10 -17.51
C THR A 583 -16.57 36.65 -17.18
N LEU A 584 -15.55 36.42 -16.34
CA LEU A 584 -15.25 35.10 -15.81
C LEU A 584 -16.15 34.81 -14.60
N LEU A 585 -17.08 33.86 -14.73
CA LEU A 585 -17.86 33.36 -13.61
C LEU A 585 -17.07 32.27 -12.89
N VAL A 586 -16.93 32.40 -11.57
CA VAL A 586 -16.31 31.42 -10.69
C VAL A 586 -17.32 30.97 -9.65
N GLU A 587 -17.55 29.67 -9.56
CA GLU A 587 -18.39 29.07 -8.52
C GLU A 587 -17.50 28.30 -7.54
N LEU A 588 -17.40 28.80 -6.31
CA LEU A 588 -16.71 28.15 -5.21
C LEU A 588 -17.74 27.52 -4.28
N SER A 589 -17.71 26.20 -4.14
CA SER A 589 -18.55 25.46 -3.20
C SER A 589 -17.71 24.89 -2.06
N VAL A 590 -18.17 25.09 -0.84
CA VAL A 590 -17.53 24.57 0.38
C VAL A 590 -18.59 23.85 1.19
N THR A 591 -18.43 22.53 1.33
CA THR A 591 -19.37 21.67 2.05
C THR A 591 -18.66 21.01 3.23
N LEU A 592 -19.14 21.21 4.46
CA LEU A 592 -18.75 20.35 5.56
C LEU A 592 -19.47 19.00 5.42
N LYS A 593 -18.70 17.96 5.12
CA LYS A 593 -19.16 16.58 5.01
C LYS A 593 -18.74 15.82 6.25
N ARG A 594 -19.59 14.91 6.72
CA ARG A 594 -19.20 13.94 7.74
C ARG A 594 -18.17 12.99 7.15
N VAL A 595 -17.22 12.57 7.96
CA VAL A 595 -16.40 11.41 7.59
C VAL A 595 -17.35 10.22 7.59
N GLU A 596 -17.67 9.70 6.40
CA GLU A 596 -18.49 8.49 6.28
C GLU A 596 -17.74 7.34 6.95
N THR A 597 -18.18 6.98 8.16
CA THR A 597 -18.09 5.61 8.65
C THR A 597 -19.19 4.86 7.92
N GLU A 598 -18.84 4.10 6.88
CA GLU A 598 -19.82 3.23 6.22
C GLU A 598 -20.39 2.26 7.28
N ASP A 599 -21.69 2.45 7.61
CA ASP A 599 -22.48 1.71 8.60
C ASP A 599 -22.51 0.20 8.36
#